data_AF-A0A9J6G9G1-F1
#
_entry.id   AF-A0A9J6G9G1-F1
#
_cell.length_a   1.000
_cell.length_b   1.000
_cell.length_c   1.000
_cell.angle_alpha   90.00
_cell.angle_beta   90.00
_cell.angle_gamma   90.00
#
_symmetry.space_group_name_H-M   'P 1'
#
loop_
_entity.id
_entity.type
_entity.pdbx_description
1 polymer ?
#
loop_
_entity_poly.entity_id
_entity_poly.type
_entity_poly.pdbx_seq_one_letter_code
_entity_poly.pdbx_strand_id
1 'polypeptide(L)'
;MAASFLEKITCSSSIAPVCTHTAKKVQALLQKQRVPILTWPPQSPDLNIIENVRGRIKTVLSRQPLHGLSSDNFWAVVQQEWDRRKRDPAIGGALHESMYVRMTTVSQCHGDVTLYYSL
;
A
#
# COMPACT_ATOMS: atom_id res chain seq x y z
N MET A 1 -32.48 17.99 -0.82
CA MET A 1 -32.07 16.61 -1.19
C MET A 1 -30.54 16.44 -1.17
N ALA A 2 -29.90 16.71 -0.03
CA ALA A 2 -28.46 16.45 0.18
C ALA A 2 -28.17 15.78 1.54
N ALA A 3 -29.19 15.62 2.40
CA ALA A 3 -29.05 15.05 3.74
C ALA A 3 -29.02 13.50 3.76
N SER A 4 -29.50 12.83 2.70
CA SER A 4 -29.63 11.36 2.69
C SER A 4 -28.34 10.59 2.33
N PHE A 5 -27.33 11.27 1.77
CA PHE A 5 -26.10 10.60 1.35
C PHE A 5 -25.05 10.49 2.47
N LEU A 6 -25.03 11.46 3.39
CA LEU A 6 -24.06 11.50 4.49
C LEU A 6 -24.43 10.56 5.65
N GLU A 7 -25.72 10.24 5.84
CA GLU A 7 -26.16 9.25 6.85
C GLU A 7 -25.75 7.81 6.52
N LYS A 8 -25.40 7.50 5.27
CA LYS A 8 -24.95 6.15 4.88
C LYS A 8 -23.46 5.90 5.13
N ILE A 9 -22.68 6.93 5.46
CA ILE A 9 -21.22 6.84 5.65
C ILE A 9 -20.85 6.93 7.13
N THR A 10 -21.70 7.51 7.97
CA THR A 10 -21.47 7.53 9.43
C THR A 10 -21.97 6.23 10.05
N CYS A 11 -21.07 5.24 10.11
CA CYS A 11 -21.22 4.10 11.00
C CYS A 11 -21.45 4.64 12.43
N SER A 12 -22.60 4.31 13.00
CA SER A 12 -22.95 4.56 14.39
C SER A 12 -21.79 4.19 15.31
N SER A 13 -21.49 5.11 16.22
CA SER A 13 -20.43 5.08 17.22
C SER A 13 -20.55 3.86 18.15
N SER A 14 -20.07 2.69 17.71
CA SER A 14 -19.61 1.58 18.58
C SER A 14 -18.92 0.41 17.85
N ILE A 15 -18.61 0.50 16.55
CA ILE A 15 -18.03 -0.62 15.79
C ILE A 15 -16.59 -0.28 15.39
N ALA A 16 -15.62 -1.08 15.85
CA ALA A 16 -14.24 -1.00 15.40
C ALA A 16 -14.19 -0.98 13.86
N PRO A 17 -13.28 -0.22 13.22
CA PRO A 17 -13.24 -0.11 11.77
C PRO A 17 -13.16 -1.52 11.15
N VAL A 18 -14.23 -1.91 10.45
CA VAL A 18 -14.25 -3.18 9.72
C VAL A 18 -13.21 -3.07 8.63
N CYS A 19 -12.13 -3.85 8.73
CA CYS A 19 -11.13 -3.96 7.69
C CYS A 19 -11.84 -4.29 6.37
N THR A 20 -11.79 -3.37 5.41
CA THR A 20 -12.51 -3.53 4.13
C THR A 20 -12.04 -4.77 3.37
N HIS A 21 -10.80 -5.19 3.58
CA HIS A 21 -10.21 -6.40 3.01
C HIS A 21 -10.83 -7.71 3.54
N THR A 22 -11.40 -7.72 4.74
CA THR A 22 -12.04 -8.91 5.35
C THR A 22 -13.57 -8.84 5.33
N ALA A 23 -14.15 -7.86 4.64
CA ALA A 23 -15.60 -7.76 4.50
C ALA A 23 -16.17 -8.98 3.75
N LYS A 24 -17.37 -9.45 4.13
CA LYS A 24 -18.03 -10.64 3.52
C LYS A 24 -18.05 -10.58 2.00
N LYS A 25 -18.36 -9.42 1.42
CA LYS A 25 -18.39 -9.22 -0.04
C LYS A 25 -17.02 -9.40 -0.69
N VAL A 26 -15.96 -8.91 -0.05
CA VAL A 26 -14.59 -9.02 -0.56
C VAL A 26 -14.10 -10.47 -0.44
N GLN A 27 -14.31 -11.12 0.70
CA GLN A 27 -13.94 -12.52 0.88
C GLN A 27 -14.67 -13.45 -0.11
N ALA A 28 -15.97 -13.24 -0.32
CA ALA A 28 -16.73 -14.01 -1.31
C ALA A 28 -16.20 -13.80 -2.74
N LEU A 29 -15.79 -12.57 -3.09
CA LEU A 29 -15.19 -12.28 -4.40
C LEU A 29 -13.83 -12.98 -4.56
N LEU A 30 -12.94 -12.88 -3.56
CA LEU A 30 -11.63 -13.52 -3.58
C LEU A 30 -11.75 -15.05 -3.70
N GLN A 31 -12.70 -15.65 -2.96
CA GLN A 31 -12.99 -17.08 -3.04
C GLN A 31 -13.52 -17.47 -4.44
N LYS A 32 -14.45 -16.70 -4.99
CA LYS A 32 -14.99 -16.92 -6.35
C LYS A 32 -13.88 -16.84 -7.41
N GLN A 33 -12.95 -15.91 -7.26
CA GLN A 33 -11.81 -15.72 -8.16
C GLN A 33 -10.64 -16.68 -7.88
N ARG A 34 -10.72 -17.51 -6.82
CA ARG A 34 -9.65 -18.41 -6.38
C ARG A 34 -8.32 -17.69 -6.13
N VAL A 35 -8.39 -16.46 -5.62
CA VAL A 35 -7.19 -15.69 -5.27
C VAL A 35 -6.63 -16.24 -3.95
N PRO A 36 -5.38 -16.74 -3.93
CA PRO A 36 -4.75 -17.17 -2.69
C PRO A 36 -4.52 -15.96 -1.77
N ILE A 37 -4.89 -16.10 -0.50
CA ILE A 37 -4.72 -15.05 0.50
C ILE A 37 -3.47 -15.37 1.32
N LEU A 38 -2.51 -14.45 1.30
CA LEU A 38 -1.35 -14.50 2.19
C LEU A 38 -1.76 -14.01 3.58
N THR A 39 -1.44 -14.79 4.61
CA THR A 39 -1.57 -14.33 6.01
C THR A 39 -0.65 -13.14 6.22
N TRP A 40 -1.22 -12.00 6.64
CA TRP A 40 -0.47 -10.77 6.85
C TRP A 40 -0.46 -10.36 8.32
N PRO A 41 0.71 -10.18 8.95
CA PRO A 41 0.79 -9.70 10.32
C PRO A 41 0.32 -8.23 10.42
N PRO A 42 -0.43 -7.86 11.47
CA PRO A 42 -0.83 -6.48 11.69
C PRO A 42 0.40 -5.59 11.95
N GLN A 43 0.30 -4.31 11.59
CA GLN A 43 1.35 -3.31 11.84
C GLN A 43 2.73 -3.63 11.24
N SER A 44 2.79 -4.40 10.15
CA SER A 44 4.06 -4.77 9.49
C SER A 44 4.22 -4.12 8.11
N PRO A 45 4.42 -2.78 8.04
CA PRO A 45 4.67 -2.10 6.77
C PRO A 45 6.06 -2.42 6.21
N ASP A 46 6.97 -2.91 7.05
CA ASP A 46 8.32 -3.33 6.70
C ASP A 46 8.36 -4.58 5.82
N LEU A 47 7.40 -5.48 6.00
CA LEU A 47 7.19 -6.63 5.12
C LEU A 47 6.54 -6.23 3.78
N ASN A 48 5.91 -5.05 3.67
CA ASN A 48 5.18 -4.66 2.47
C ASN A 48 6.08 -3.93 1.46
N ILE A 49 6.56 -4.66 0.44
CA ILE A 49 7.46 -4.12 -0.59
C ILE A 49 6.91 -2.92 -1.37
N ILE A 50 5.59 -2.71 -1.42
CA ILE A 50 5.01 -1.53 -2.10
C ILE A 50 5.43 -0.23 -1.41
N GLU A 51 5.73 -0.27 -0.11
CA GLU A 51 6.13 0.92 0.64
C GLU A 51 7.49 1.44 0.19
N ASN A 52 8.38 0.58 -0.31
CA ASN A 52 9.62 1.00 -0.97
C ASN A 52 9.33 1.76 -2.28
N VAL A 53 8.43 1.24 -3.10
CA VAL A 53 8.04 1.88 -4.36
C VAL A 53 7.42 3.24 -4.08
N ARG A 54 6.47 3.29 -3.14
CA ARG A 54 5.83 4.52 -2.68
C ARG A 54 6.86 5.52 -2.15
N GLY A 55 7.77 5.08 -1.28
CA GLY A 55 8.81 5.93 -0.68
C GLY A 55 9.71 6.56 -1.75
N ARG A 56 10.15 5.77 -2.73
CA ARG A 56 10.97 6.28 -3.84
C ARG A 56 10.19 7.23 -4.76
N ILE A 57 8.88 7.01 -4.97
CA ILE A 57 8.04 7.94 -5.74
C ILE A 57 7.91 9.26 -4.96
N LYS A 58 7.52 9.20 -3.69
CA LYS A 58 7.41 10.38 -2.81
C LYS A 58 8.70 11.20 -2.75
N THR A 59 9.86 10.54 -2.71
CA THR A 59 11.17 11.20 -2.68
C THR A 59 11.46 12.00 -3.95
N VAL A 60 10.99 11.54 -5.11
CA VAL A 60 11.15 12.29 -6.36
C VAL A 60 10.13 13.42 -6.42
N LEU A 61 8.87 13.14 -6.10
CA LEU A 61 7.80 14.12 -6.10
C LEU A 61 8.06 15.28 -5.13
N SER A 62 8.66 15.02 -3.98
CA SER A 62 8.98 16.07 -3.00
C SER A 62 10.03 17.07 -3.48
N ARG A 63 10.76 16.76 -4.56
CA ARG A 63 11.76 17.65 -5.17
C ARG A 63 11.20 18.43 -6.36
N GLN A 64 9.95 18.19 -6.75
CA GLN A 64 9.30 18.86 -7.87
C GLN A 64 8.40 20.01 -7.38
N PRO A 65 8.22 21.08 -8.19
CA PRO A 65 7.29 22.15 -7.87
C PRO A 65 5.84 21.70 -8.15
N LEU A 66 5.27 20.91 -7.23
CA LEU A 66 3.92 20.35 -7.37
C LEU A 66 2.82 21.27 -6.82
N HIS A 67 3.20 22.36 -6.16
CA HIS A 67 2.26 23.33 -5.61
C HIS A 67 1.48 24.03 -6.73
N GLY A 68 0.16 24.15 -6.56
CA GLY A 68 -0.71 24.83 -7.52
C GLY A 68 -1.12 23.99 -8.73
N LEU A 69 -0.67 22.73 -8.83
CA LEU A 69 -1.19 21.81 -9.84
C LEU A 69 -2.65 21.46 -9.56
N SER A 70 -3.44 21.31 -10.62
CA SER A 70 -4.75 20.66 -10.52
C SER A 70 -4.59 19.20 -10.14
N SER A 71 -5.66 18.57 -9.64
CA SER A 71 -5.68 17.15 -9.33
C SER A 71 -5.26 16.29 -10.53
N ASP A 72 -5.71 16.64 -11.74
CA ASP A 72 -5.39 15.89 -12.96
C ASP A 72 -3.91 16.01 -13.33
N ASN A 73 -3.34 17.22 -13.22
CA ASN A 73 -1.93 17.44 -13.51
C ASN A 73 -1.04 16.77 -12.47
N PHE A 74 -1.42 16.85 -11.19
CA PHE A 74 -0.73 16.12 -10.12
C PHE A 74 -0.78 14.61 -10.37
N TRP A 75 -1.94 14.07 -10.76
CA TRP A 75 -2.10 12.66 -11.09
C TRP A 75 -1.24 12.24 -12.29
N ALA A 76 -1.17 13.07 -13.34
CA ALA A 76 -0.31 12.82 -14.49
C ALA A 76 1.17 12.69 -14.10
N VAL A 77 1.65 13.53 -13.19
CA VAL A 77 3.02 13.47 -12.67
C VAL A 77 3.25 12.21 -11.83
N VAL A 78 2.32 11.85 -10.94
CA VAL A 78 2.39 10.60 -10.16
C VAL A 78 2.42 9.38 -11.08
N GLN A 79 1.56 9.36 -12.10
CA GLN A 79 1.46 8.28 -13.08
C GLN A 79 2.75 8.16 -13.90
N GLN A 80 3.34 9.27 -14.32
CA GLN A 80 4.62 9.29 -15.04
C GLN A 80 5.74 8.68 -14.20
N GLU A 81 5.87 9.05 -12.93
CA GLU A 81 6.86 8.45 -12.04
C GLU A 81 6.59 6.96 -11.79
N TRP A 82 5.33 6.57 -11.58
CA TRP A 82 4.95 5.16 -11.46
C TRP A 82 5.34 4.34 -12.69
N ASP A 83 5.02 4.84 -13.89
CA ASP A 83 5.34 4.18 -15.14
C ASP A 83 6.85 4.05 -15.37
N ARG A 84 7.62 5.05 -14.95
CA ARG A 84 9.08 4.99 -14.95
C ARG A 84 9.60 3.86 -14.06
N ARG A 85 9.02 3.66 -12.88
CA ARG A 85 9.45 2.62 -11.93
C ARG A 85 9.02 1.22 -12.31
N LYS A 86 7.87 1.06 -12.95
CA LYS A 86 7.48 -0.24 -13.51
C LYS A 86 8.50 -0.77 -14.52
N ARG A 87 9.20 0.13 -15.22
CA ARG A 87 10.25 -0.21 -16.19
C ARG A 87 11.63 -0.41 -15.55
N ASP A 88 11.78 -0.14 -14.25
CA ASP A 88 13.04 -0.30 -13.52
C ASP A 88 13.21 -1.76 -13.08
N PRO A 89 14.12 -2.53 -13.69
CA PRO A 89 14.33 -3.93 -13.34
C PRO A 89 14.83 -4.11 -11.90
N ALA A 90 15.46 -3.08 -11.31
CA ALA A 90 15.91 -3.10 -9.92
C ALA A 90 14.74 -2.98 -8.92
N ILE A 91 13.57 -2.46 -9.35
CA ILE A 91 12.38 -2.40 -8.50
C ILE A 91 11.66 -3.74 -8.47
N GLY A 92 11.38 -4.33 -9.63
CA GLY A 92 10.56 -5.54 -9.72
C GLY A 92 11.21 -6.75 -9.05
N GLY A 93 12.37 -7.17 -9.57
CA GLY A 93 13.05 -8.38 -9.10
C GLY A 93 13.65 -8.21 -7.71
N ALA A 94 14.43 -7.16 -7.47
CA ALA A 94 15.17 -7.04 -6.22
C ALA A 94 14.25 -6.85 -4.99
N LEU A 95 13.10 -6.17 -5.14
CA LEU A 95 12.15 -6.06 -4.03
C LEU A 95 11.52 -7.41 -3.70
N HIS A 96 11.14 -8.17 -4.71
CA HIS A 96 10.60 -9.52 -4.52
C HIS A 96 11.62 -10.43 -3.82
N GLU A 97 12.85 -10.47 -4.32
CA GLU A 97 13.92 -11.29 -3.72
C GLU A 97 14.27 -10.83 -2.28
N SER A 98 14.09 -9.54 -1.96
CA SER A 98 14.32 -9.04 -0.61
C SER A 98 13.32 -9.57 0.43
N MET A 99 12.17 -10.12 0.02
CA MET A 99 11.13 -10.59 0.95
C MET A 99 11.64 -11.67 1.89
N TYR A 100 12.46 -12.60 1.38
CA TYR A 100 13.04 -13.65 2.21
C TYR A 100 13.90 -13.05 3.33
N VAL A 101 14.79 -12.11 2.98
CA VAL A 101 15.67 -11.44 3.94
C VAL A 101 14.85 -10.68 4.98
N ARG A 102 13.84 -9.91 4.56
CA ARG A 102 12.96 -9.17 5.49
C ARG A 102 12.28 -10.10 6.50
N MET A 103 11.75 -11.22 6.03
CA MET A 103 11.11 -12.22 6.90
C MET A 103 12.12 -12.82 7.89
N THR A 104 13.33 -13.15 7.43
CA THR A 104 14.38 -13.65 8.34
C THR A 104 14.79 -12.60 9.38
N THR A 105 14.88 -11.32 9.00
CA THR A 105 15.19 -10.24 9.93
C THR A 105 14.09 -10.08 10.99
N VAL A 106 12.81 -10.06 10.59
CA VAL A 106 11.69 -10.00 11.55
C VAL A 106 11.74 -11.19 12.51
N SER A 107 12.05 -12.39 12.01
CA SER A 107 12.20 -13.57 12.87
C SER A 107 13.38 -13.45 13.84
N GLN A 108 14.51 -12.89 13.41
CA GLN A 108 15.69 -12.67 14.25
C GLN A 108 15.46 -11.58 15.30
N CYS A 109 14.64 -10.58 14.96
CA CYS A 109 14.22 -9.52 15.86
C CYS A 109 12.99 -9.90 16.70
N HIS A 110 12.59 -11.18 16.75
CA HIS A 110 11.44 -11.66 17.53
C HIS A 110 10.11 -10.92 17.25
N GLY A 111 9.92 -10.41 16.02
CA GLY A 111 8.73 -9.66 15.64
C GLY A 111 8.83 -8.15 15.85
N ASP A 112 9.95 -7.63 16.34
CA ASP A 112 10.18 -6.19 16.45
C ASP A 112 10.36 -5.52 15.08
N VAL A 113 10.24 -4.19 15.07
CA VAL A 113 10.32 -3.37 13.86
C VAL A 113 11.67 -3.52 13.16
N THR A 114 11.63 -3.80 11.85
CA THR A 114 12.85 -3.88 11.02
C THR A 114 13.03 -2.65 10.13
N LEU A 115 14.28 -2.36 9.75
CA LEU A 115 14.59 -1.32 8.78
C LEU A 115 14.34 -1.85 7.36
N TYR A 116 13.56 -1.11 6.56
CA TYR A 116 13.19 -1.55 5.21
C TYR A 116 13.33 -0.49 4.12
N TYR A 117 13.87 0.70 4.41
CA TYR A 117 14.00 1.80 3.45
C TYR A 117 15.27 1.80 2.58
N SER A 118 16.19 0.87 2.79
CA SER A 118 17.48 0.83 2.08
C SER A 118 17.48 -0.16 0.92
N LEU A 119 16.97 0.29 -0.23
CA LEU A 119 17.36 -0.20 -1.56
C LEU A 119 17.49 1.00 -2.48
#